data_AF-A0A0M0J8A2-F1
#
_entry.id   AF-A0A0M0J8A2-F1
#
_cell.length_a   1.000
_cell.length_b   1.000
_cell.length_c   1.000
_cell.angle_alpha   90.00
_cell.angle_beta   90.00
_cell.angle_gamma   90.00
#
_symmetry.space_group_name_H-M   'P 1'
#
loop_
_entity.id
_entity.type
_entity.pdbx_description
1 polymer ?
#
loop_
_entity_poly.entity_id
_entity_poly.type
_entity_poly.pdbx_seq_one_letter_code
_entity_poly.pdbx_strand_id
1 'polypeptide(L)'
;MNDLSTRRYKETLDKEKQLRRKWAAHEQSQEIFDPSSAEMAQLQGLNLKLMDLCADPTRTGKSEVSEAPSSRKQLTKLRNEIRTTLANIDKKLETVDAESNVGDPVVEAAKRDARERMKLPVHLRGSAVIYETLMDSKRS
;
A
#
# COMPACT_ATOMS: atom_id res chain seq x y z
N MET A 1 -2.27 4.53 -41.47
CA MET A 1 -2.26 3.59 -40.32
C MET A 1 -3.70 3.30 -39.94
N ASN A 2 -4.05 2.05 -39.64
CA ASN A 2 -5.43 1.59 -39.50
C ASN A 2 -5.92 1.78 -38.04
N ASP A 3 -7.03 2.49 -37.81
CA ASP A 3 -7.52 2.83 -36.44
C ASP A 3 -7.70 1.61 -35.53
N LEU A 4 -8.03 0.46 -36.12
CA LEU A 4 -8.16 -0.81 -35.41
C LEU A 4 -6.82 -1.29 -34.82
N SER A 5 -5.71 -1.09 -35.53
CA SER A 5 -4.37 -1.46 -35.05
C SER A 5 -3.91 -0.54 -33.92
N THR A 6 -4.19 0.75 -34.02
CA THR A 6 -3.89 1.75 -32.98
C THR A 6 -4.67 1.46 -31.69
N ARG A 7 -5.94 1.04 -31.81
CA ARG A 7 -6.77 0.67 -30.65
C ARG A 7 -6.26 -0.60 -29.96
N ARG A 8 -5.98 -1.66 -30.71
CA ARG A 8 -5.42 -2.90 -30.16
C ARG A 8 -4.07 -2.67 -29.49
N TYR A 9 -3.22 -1.82 -30.07
CA TYR A 9 -1.94 -1.45 -29.49
C TYR A 9 -2.11 -0.73 -28.13
N LYS A 10 -3.04 0.24 -28.05
CA LYS A 10 -3.36 0.92 -26.78
C LYS A 10 -3.88 -0.04 -25.73
N GLU A 11 -4.81 -0.92 -26.09
CA GLU A 11 -5.39 -1.92 -25.16
C GLU A 11 -4.31 -2.87 -24.62
N THR A 12 -3.37 -3.30 -25.45
CA THR A 12 -2.24 -4.14 -25.00
C THR A 12 -1.31 -3.38 -24.06
N LEU A 13 -0.98 -2.12 -24.38
CA LEU A 13 -0.13 -1.28 -23.55
C LEU A 13 -0.77 -1.00 -22.17
N ASP A 14 -2.08 -0.77 -22.13
CA ASP A 14 -2.81 -0.54 -20.89
C ASP A 14 -2.83 -1.81 -20.01
N LYS A 15 -3.03 -2.99 -20.62
CA LYS A 15 -2.94 -4.28 -19.93
C LYS A 15 -1.53 -4.52 -19.37
N GLU A 16 -0.49 -4.24 -20.15
CA GLU A 16 0.89 -4.39 -19.71
C GLU A 16 1.21 -3.47 -18.53
N LYS A 17 0.81 -2.19 -18.59
CA LYS A 17 0.96 -1.25 -17.48
C LYS A 17 0.23 -1.72 -16.22
N GLN A 18 -0.98 -2.24 -16.37
CA GLN A 18 -1.74 -2.78 -15.25
C GLN A 18 -1.05 -4.00 -14.63
N LEU A 19 -0.50 -4.91 -15.45
CA LEU A 19 0.25 -6.06 -14.96
C LEU A 19 1.51 -5.65 -14.21
N ARG A 20 2.26 -4.65 -14.71
CA ARG A 20 3.45 -4.13 -14.02
C ARG A 20 3.11 -3.51 -12.66
N ARG A 21 1.99 -2.77 -12.56
CA ARG A 21 1.54 -2.22 -11.27
C ARG A 21 1.16 -3.31 -10.28
N LYS A 22 0.40 -4.31 -10.73
CA LYS A 22 0.04 -5.47 -9.89
C LYS A 22 1.26 -6.26 -9.44
N TRP A 23 2.25 -6.40 -10.30
CA TRP A 23 3.51 -7.07 -9.96
C TRP A 23 4.28 -6.30 -8.88
N ALA A 24 4.45 -4.99 -9.05
CA ALA A 24 5.11 -4.15 -8.06
C ALA A 24 4.39 -4.16 -6.70
N ALA A 25 3.05 -4.13 -6.70
CA ALA A 25 2.24 -4.25 -5.49
C ALA A 25 2.44 -5.60 -4.80
N HIS A 26 2.49 -6.68 -5.59
CA HIS A 26 2.76 -8.00 -5.08
C HIS A 26 4.15 -8.09 -4.46
N GLU A 27 5.20 -7.56 -5.09
CA GLU A 27 6.55 -7.51 -4.52
C GLU A 27 6.58 -6.74 -3.19
N GLN A 28 5.97 -5.56 -3.12
CA GLN A 28 5.84 -4.78 -1.88
C GLN A 28 5.05 -5.52 -0.80
N SER A 29 4.01 -6.26 -1.18
CA SER A 29 3.26 -7.09 -0.23
C SER A 29 4.10 -8.24 0.34
N GLN A 30 5.02 -8.79 -0.46
CA GLN A 30 5.94 -9.84 -0.01
C GLN A 30 7.01 -9.30 0.94
N GLU A 31 7.46 -8.05 0.76
CA GLU A 31 8.39 -7.40 1.70
C GLU A 31 7.81 -7.30 3.12
N ILE A 32 6.49 -7.18 3.27
CA ILE A 32 5.82 -7.18 4.60
C ILE A 32 5.94 -8.55 5.29
N PHE A 33 6.05 -9.63 4.52
CA PHE A 33 6.21 -10.99 5.03
C PHE A 33 7.67 -11.47 5.03
N ASP A 34 8.62 -10.62 4.64
CA ASP A 34 10.04 -10.92 4.73
C ASP A 34 10.40 -11.20 6.20
N PRO A 35 11.13 -12.28 6.52
CA PRO A 35 11.62 -12.54 7.88
C PRO A 35 12.39 -11.39 8.52
N SER A 36 12.99 -10.50 7.71
CA SER A 36 13.71 -9.31 8.15
C SER A 36 12.80 -8.08 8.37
N SER A 37 11.52 -8.15 8.01
CA SER A 37 10.56 -7.06 8.21
C SER A 37 10.28 -6.82 9.70
N ALA A 38 9.97 -5.58 10.05
CA ALA A 38 9.66 -5.19 11.43
C ALA A 38 8.38 -5.89 11.93
N GLU A 39 7.43 -6.12 11.03
CA GLU A 39 6.14 -6.78 11.28
C GLU A 39 6.33 -8.25 11.64
N MET A 40 7.13 -8.98 10.84
CA MET A 40 7.43 -10.38 11.12
C MET A 40 8.29 -10.54 12.36
N ALA A 41 9.26 -9.66 12.58
CA ALA A 41 10.06 -9.65 13.81
C ALA A 41 9.17 -9.43 15.06
N GLN A 42 8.20 -8.52 14.99
CA GLN A 42 7.24 -8.30 16.06
C GLN A 42 6.36 -9.52 16.31
N LEU A 43 5.81 -10.14 15.26
CA LEU A 43 5.01 -11.36 15.38
C LEU A 43 5.82 -12.53 15.96
N GLN A 44 7.05 -12.72 15.50
CA GLN A 44 7.96 -13.74 16.04
C GLN A 44 8.24 -13.50 17.53
N GLY A 45 8.49 -12.26 17.94
CA GLY A 45 8.69 -11.91 19.35
C GLY A 45 7.45 -12.21 20.21
N LEU A 46 6.24 -11.98 19.69
CA LEU A 46 4.99 -12.33 20.38
C LEU A 46 4.79 -13.84 20.45
N ASN A 47 5.17 -14.58 19.41
CA ASN A 47 5.10 -16.04 19.39
C ASN A 47 6.05 -16.66 20.42
N LEU A 48 7.30 -16.18 20.51
CA LEU A 48 8.25 -16.64 21.54
C LEU A 48 7.72 -16.41 22.95
N LYS A 49 7.14 -15.22 23.22
CA LYS A 49 6.48 -14.94 24.52
C LYS A 49 5.30 -15.89 24.80
N LEU A 50 4.54 -16.25 23.77
CA LEU A 50 3.44 -17.21 23.92
C LEU A 50 3.98 -18.60 24.26
N MET A 51 5.04 -19.04 23.57
CA MET A 51 5.69 -20.31 23.86
C MET A 51 6.22 -20.36 25.29
N ASP A 52 6.85 -19.28 25.77
CA ASP A 52 7.35 -19.19 27.15
C ASP A 52 6.23 -19.24 28.19
N LEU A 53 5.13 -18.51 27.97
CA LEU A 53 3.99 -18.49 28.90
C LEU A 53 3.19 -19.81 28.92
N CYS A 54 3.22 -20.55 27.82
CA CYS A 54 2.57 -21.86 27.69
C CYS A 54 3.54 -23.02 27.95
N ALA A 55 4.81 -22.75 28.25
CA ALA A 55 5.80 -23.77 28.53
C ALA A 55 5.43 -24.50 29.83
N ASP A 56 5.42 -25.83 29.77
CA ASP A 56 5.09 -26.67 30.91
C ASP A 56 6.16 -26.51 32.02
N PRO A 57 5.80 -26.00 33.22
CA PRO A 57 6.76 -25.82 34.31
C PRO A 57 7.42 -27.12 34.76
N THR A 58 6.79 -28.28 34.51
CA THR A 58 7.36 -29.60 34.85
C THR A 58 8.57 -29.98 33.98
N ARG A 59 8.76 -29.35 32.81
CA ARG A 59 9.89 -29.62 31.90
C ARG A 59 11.14 -28.76 32.19
N THR A 60 11.04 -27.75 33.05
CA THR A 60 12.12 -26.78 33.34
C THR A 60 12.72 -26.95 34.75
N GLY A 61 12.32 -27.97 35.50
CA GLY A 61 12.86 -28.28 36.84
C GLY A 61 12.46 -27.28 37.93
N LYS A 62 11.66 -26.26 37.61
CA LYS A 62 11.15 -25.27 38.57
C LYS A 62 9.72 -25.65 38.96
N SER A 63 9.62 -26.56 39.92
CA SER A 63 8.36 -26.84 40.60
C SER A 63 8.02 -25.68 41.55
N GLU A 64 7.48 -24.60 41.02
CA GLU A 64 6.71 -23.64 41.83
C GLU A 64 5.27 -23.64 41.34
N VAL A 65 4.40 -24.16 42.18
CA VAL A 65 2.95 -24.12 42.06
C VAL A 65 2.54 -22.65 42.04
N SER A 66 2.35 -22.09 40.85
CA SER A 66 1.67 -20.81 40.70
C SER A 66 0.40 -21.03 39.88
N GLU A 67 -0.64 -21.55 40.54
CA GLU A 67 -1.99 -21.22 40.08
C GLU A 67 -2.19 -19.72 40.32
N ALA A 68 -2.16 -18.92 39.25
CA ALA A 68 -2.51 -17.52 39.38
C ALA A 68 -3.28 -16.96 38.16
N PRO A 69 -4.35 -16.16 38.40
CA PRO A 69 -5.04 -15.38 37.36
C PRO A 69 -4.12 -14.40 36.59
N SER A 70 -2.85 -14.25 37.02
CA SER A 70 -1.79 -13.53 36.33
C SER A 70 -1.53 -14.08 34.91
N SER A 71 -1.42 -15.41 34.75
CA SER A 71 -1.22 -16.03 33.44
C SER A 71 -2.37 -15.74 32.49
N ARG A 72 -3.63 -15.84 32.96
CA ARG A 72 -4.82 -15.52 32.13
C ARG A 72 -4.83 -14.05 31.68
N LYS A 73 -4.49 -13.11 32.57
CA LYS A 73 -4.41 -11.67 32.21
C LYS A 73 -3.28 -11.41 31.22
N GLN A 74 -2.12 -12.02 31.41
CA GLN A 74 -0.97 -11.93 30.51
C GLN A 74 -1.28 -12.52 29.12
N LEU A 75 -1.89 -13.70 29.06
CA LEU A 75 -2.36 -14.33 27.82
C LEU A 75 -3.43 -13.50 27.10
N THR A 76 -4.35 -12.89 27.86
CA THR A 76 -5.37 -11.99 27.29
C THR A 76 -4.74 -10.75 26.67
N LYS A 77 -3.75 -10.16 27.34
CA LYS A 77 -2.98 -9.03 26.82
C LYS A 77 -2.20 -9.43 25.57
N LEU A 78 -1.47 -10.55 25.61
CA LEU A 78 -0.69 -11.06 24.49
C LEU A 78 -1.57 -11.38 23.27
N ARG A 79 -2.73 -12.00 23.48
CA ARG A 79 -3.71 -12.23 22.42
C ARG A 79 -4.18 -10.93 21.78
N ASN A 80 -4.44 -9.89 22.58
CA ASN A 80 -4.86 -8.59 22.06
C ASN A 80 -3.72 -7.90 21.29
N GLU A 81 -2.48 -8.03 21.75
CA GLU A 81 -1.28 -7.54 21.05
C GLU A 81 -1.12 -8.25 19.69
N ILE A 82 -1.20 -9.59 19.65
CA ILE A 82 -1.15 -10.37 18.41
C ILE A 82 -2.25 -9.92 17.44
N ARG A 83 -3.50 -9.81 17.90
CA ARG A 83 -4.62 -9.33 17.07
C ARG A 83 -4.37 -7.94 16.51
N THR A 84 -3.80 -7.05 17.32
CA THR A 84 -3.50 -5.67 16.89
C THR A 84 -2.39 -5.66 15.84
N THR A 85 -1.33 -6.43 16.05
CA THR A 85 -0.22 -6.55 15.08
C THR A 85 -0.71 -7.13 13.76
N LEU A 86 -1.54 -8.18 13.78
CA LEU A 86 -2.15 -8.75 12.57
C LEU A 86 -3.05 -7.72 11.86
N ALA A 87 -3.91 -7.01 12.58
CA ALA A 87 -4.76 -5.97 12.00
C ALA A 87 -3.95 -4.81 11.38
N ASN A 88 -2.75 -4.52 11.91
CA ASN A 88 -1.86 -3.52 11.33
C ASN A 88 -1.20 -4.03 10.04
N ILE A 89 -0.87 -5.32 9.96
CA ILE A 89 -0.36 -5.96 8.73
C ILE A 89 -1.43 -5.92 7.66
N ASP A 90 -2.67 -6.30 7.98
CA ASP A 90 -3.80 -6.27 7.05
C ASP A 90 -4.01 -4.86 6.48
N LYS A 91 -3.97 -3.83 7.33
CA LYS A 91 -4.05 -2.42 6.88
C LYS A 91 -2.91 -2.03 5.96
N LYS A 92 -1.68 -2.51 6.20
CA LYS A 92 -0.53 -2.22 5.33
C LYS A 92 -0.69 -2.87 3.96
N LEU A 93 -1.21 -4.10 3.90
CA LEU A 93 -1.53 -4.77 2.65
C LEU A 93 -2.62 -4.03 1.88
N GLU A 94 -3.67 -3.59 2.56
CA GLU A 94 -4.72 -2.76 1.95
C GLU A 94 -4.17 -1.45 1.39
N THR A 95 -3.22 -0.79 2.08
CA THR A 95 -2.58 0.43 1.54
C THR A 95 -1.73 0.15 0.31
N VAL A 96 -0.95 -0.94 0.29
CA VAL A 96 -0.14 -1.34 -0.87
C VAL A 96 -1.04 -1.63 -2.08
N ASP A 97 -2.13 -2.37 -1.86
CA ASP A 97 -3.13 -2.64 -2.89
C ASP A 97 -3.79 -1.35 -3.40
N ALA A 98 -4.13 -0.41 -2.50
CA ALA A 98 -4.73 0.87 -2.87
C ALA A 98 -3.77 1.75 -3.68
N GLU A 99 -2.50 1.82 -3.28
CA GLU A 99 -1.44 2.59 -3.96
C GLU A 99 -1.15 2.02 -5.35
N SER A 100 -1.21 0.70 -5.52
CA SER A 100 -1.05 0.05 -6.83
C SER A 100 -2.12 0.44 -7.86
N ASN A 101 -3.30 0.84 -7.36
CA ASN A 101 -4.45 1.23 -8.16
C ASN A 101 -4.47 2.73 -8.49
N VAL A 102 -3.52 3.52 -7.97
CA VAL A 102 -3.42 4.94 -8.30
C VAL A 102 -2.97 5.09 -9.76
N GLY A 103 -3.74 5.84 -10.55
CA GLY A 103 -3.39 6.16 -11.92
C GLY A 103 -2.05 6.90 -12.00
N ASP A 104 -1.26 6.62 -13.04
CA ASP A 104 0.03 7.28 -13.27
C ASP A 104 -0.12 8.81 -13.12
N PRO A 105 0.63 9.45 -12.20
CA PRO A 105 0.47 10.87 -11.90
C PRO A 105 0.70 11.75 -13.12
N VAL A 106 1.53 11.32 -14.07
CA VAL A 106 1.75 12.03 -15.34
C VAL A 106 0.50 11.94 -16.22
N VAL A 107 -0.16 10.78 -16.24
CA VAL A 107 -1.42 10.58 -16.98
C VAL A 107 -2.56 11.36 -16.35
N GLU A 108 -2.69 11.38 -15.02
CA GLU A 108 -3.72 12.16 -14.33
C GLU A 108 -3.47 13.67 -14.45
N ALA A 109 -2.21 14.12 -14.43
CA ALA A 109 -1.84 15.49 -14.74
C ALA A 109 -2.18 15.85 -16.19
N ALA A 110 -1.88 14.98 -17.16
CA ALA A 110 -2.22 15.18 -18.56
C ALA A 110 -3.73 15.18 -18.80
N LYS A 111 -4.51 14.31 -18.13
CA LYS A 111 -5.98 14.34 -18.17
C LYS A 111 -6.54 15.64 -17.60
N ARG A 112 -5.95 16.15 -16.50
CA ARG A 112 -6.35 17.44 -15.92
C ARG A 112 -6.06 18.58 -16.89
N ASP A 113 -4.86 18.65 -17.45
CA ASP A 113 -4.49 19.67 -18.44
C ASP A 113 -5.38 19.59 -19.69
N ALA A 114 -5.66 18.39 -20.19
CA ALA A 114 -6.57 18.18 -21.30
C ALA A 114 -8.00 18.66 -20.97
N ARG A 115 -8.51 18.40 -19.76
CA ARG A 115 -9.82 18.91 -19.32
C ARG A 115 -9.84 20.43 -19.24
N GLU A 116 -8.79 21.06 -18.73
CA GLU A 116 -8.69 22.52 -18.69
C GLU A 116 -8.64 23.13 -20.10
N ARG A 117 -7.86 22.54 -21.02
CA ARG A 117 -7.85 22.96 -22.43
C ARG A 117 -9.20 22.81 -23.10
N MET A 118 -9.98 21.78 -22.76
CA MET A 118 -11.33 21.59 -23.32
C MET A 118 -12.34 22.65 -22.86
N LYS A 119 -12.06 23.39 -21.77
CA LYS A 119 -12.86 24.56 -21.38
C LYS A 119 -12.62 25.77 -22.29
N LEU A 120 -11.52 25.78 -23.04
CA LEU A 120 -11.23 26.86 -24.00
C LEU A 120 -12.12 26.72 -25.26
N PRO A 121 -12.45 27.83 -25.93
CA PRO A 121 -13.02 27.83 -27.27
C PRO A 121 -12.22 26.93 -28.22
N VAL A 122 -12.90 26.22 -29.13
CA VAL A 122 -12.30 25.17 -29.98
C VAL A 122 -11.04 25.65 -30.72
N HIS A 123 -11.04 26.90 -31.19
CA HIS A 123 -9.91 27.51 -31.91
C HIS A 123 -8.68 27.80 -31.03
N LEU A 124 -8.80 27.72 -29.69
CA LEU A 124 -7.71 27.93 -28.72
C LEU A 124 -7.24 26.63 -28.05
N ARG A 125 -7.86 25.47 -28.34
CA ARG A 125 -7.52 24.20 -27.69
C ARG A 125 -6.17 23.61 -28.14
N GLY A 126 -5.70 23.99 -29.33
CA GLY A 126 -4.44 23.54 -29.92
C GLY A 126 -3.32 24.58 -29.87
N SER A 127 -3.60 25.81 -29.43
CA SER A 127 -2.57 26.84 -29.25
C SER A 127 -1.75 26.54 -27.99
N ALA A 128 -0.42 26.65 -28.08
CA ALA A 128 0.41 26.72 -26.89
C ALA A 128 -0.11 27.89 -26.05
N VAL A 129 -0.65 27.61 -24.87
CA VAL A 129 -1.11 28.66 -23.95
C VAL A 129 0.13 29.41 -23.52
N ILE A 130 0.32 30.62 -24.07
CA ILE A 130 1.40 31.51 -23.70
C ILE A 130 1.05 32.05 -22.31
N TYR A 131 1.41 31.29 -21.27
CA TYR A 131 1.16 31.67 -19.88
C TYR A 131 1.91 32.95 -19.47
N GLU A 132 2.88 33.41 -20.27
CA GLU A 132 3.63 34.65 -20.01
C GLU A 132 2.82 35.92 -20.30
N THR A 133 1.87 35.93 -21.23
CA THR A 133 1.22 37.20 -21.66
C THR A 133 0.01 37.61 -20.81
N LEU A 134 -0.57 36.70 -20.02
CA LEU A 134 -1.75 36.98 -19.18
C LEU A 134 -1.39 37.46 -17.76
N MET A 135 -0.17 37.20 -17.30
CA MET A 135 0.28 37.60 -15.96
C MET A 135 0.91 39.00 -15.93
N ASP A 136 1.45 39.49 -17.06
CA ASP A 136 2.01 40.85 -17.15
C ASP A 136 0.95 41.93 -17.37
N SER A 137 -0.23 41.58 -17.90
CA SER A 137 -1.33 42.56 -18.10
C SER A 137 -1.99 43.02 -16.79
N LYS A 138 -1.62 42.45 -15.63
CA LYS A 138 -2.10 42.89 -14.30
C LYS A 138 -1.03 43.59 -13.47
N ARG A 139 0.15 43.85 -14.03
CA ARG A 139 1.26 44.56 -13.37
C ARG A 139 1.61 45.91 -14.01
N SER A 140 0.83 46.39 -14.98
CA SER A 140 0.95 47.75 -15.51
C SER A 140 -0.17 48.67 -15.04
#